data_AF-A0A7Y2MSL2-F1
#
_entry.id   AF-A0A7Y2MSL2-F1
#
_cell.length_a   1.000
_cell.length_b   1.000
_cell.length_c   1.000
_cell.angle_alpha   90.00
_cell.angle_beta   90.00
_cell.angle_gamma   90.00
#
_symmetry.space_group_name_H-M   'P 1'
#
loop_
_entity.id
_entity.type
_entity.pdbx_description
1 polymer ?
#
loop_
_entity_poly.entity_id
_entity_poly.type
_entity_poly.pdbx_seq_one_letter_code
_entity_poly.pdbx_strand_id
1 'polypeptide(L)'
;MKPFFYLFLFIAFISLSGAILGTVLGFFFFSTASHFFIPGHSLVGGLVSLSGLLAVSIPLLAAFYGITRLVRPYRLNPSFTRGVRYTWIAALFVTAYGVIDTIKDHSSWEKVTSVEEYEVDQETITIDIVNPEHYYNALFNIGDAEFSGNALYADDLLVKVEKADGPNVIIEKIVGSNGRNESNAIHNAKSVDHDLVIVDGVIKVDSRYVLKKGDKYRGQFLEYRIKVPEGKKVEFDGRAHRYVVKTQFDENVERPRGLQSHSWTMGENGLIAKSWIKENKYSKTLNTKGVNIVNVKGDFEVDISKSSDSEVALVGRQEIVDQIVTVVQDNILTIVDEEGIMDYPVKLYINLPEMNSLTSSSDQKHRIEGFDQEKMSILLTGEGDLNAYLDVEDLSITAEERPEINLTGVGNQLTIDADYYTVFNAENYEVEELRLKKKMGKAKVKVKKLIRSLTQLSERMKVYGDPEIFTGKEHWKIDLQQESAEQEIMENEAVQDGANEASQNETGQEGESEAAQNESDTEGKSEASQSENSQGGN
;
A
#
# COMPACT_ATOMS: atom_id res chain seq x y z
N MET A 1 -50.13 15.46 36.33
CA MET A 1 -50.37 15.69 34.88
C MET A 1 -50.32 17.17 34.48
N LYS A 2 -51.07 18.09 35.11
CA LYS A 2 -51.05 19.53 34.78
C LYS A 2 -49.67 20.23 34.78
N PRO A 3 -48.75 20.01 35.76
CA PRO A 3 -47.44 20.68 35.73
C PRO A 3 -46.57 20.21 34.56
N PHE A 4 -46.61 18.92 34.22
CA PHE A 4 -45.92 18.38 33.05
C PHE A 4 -46.46 18.93 31.73
N PHE A 5 -47.77 19.18 31.64
CA PHE A 5 -48.39 19.80 30.47
C PHE A 5 -47.92 21.25 30.26
N TYR A 6 -47.88 22.07 31.32
CA TYR A 6 -47.39 23.45 31.21
C TYR A 6 -45.89 23.52 30.93
N LEU A 7 -45.10 22.62 31.52
CA LEU A 7 -43.67 22.49 31.22
C LEU A 7 -43.45 22.14 29.73
N PHE A 8 -44.22 21.21 29.18
CA PHE A 8 -44.16 20.87 27.76
C PHE A 8 -44.51 22.07 26.87
N LEU A 9 -45.59 22.80 27.16
CA LEU A 9 -45.97 24.00 26.41
C LEU A 9 -44.90 25.11 26.51
N PHE A 10 -44.26 25.25 27.67
CA PHE A 10 -43.17 26.22 27.86
C PHE A 10 -41.94 25.86 27.03
N ILE A 11 -41.54 24.59 26.99
CA ILE A 11 -40.45 24.11 26.14
C ILE A 11 -40.79 24.33 24.66
N ALA A 12 -42.00 23.98 24.23
CA ALA A 12 -42.46 24.18 22.87
C ALA A 12 -42.48 25.67 22.48
N PHE A 13 -42.92 26.54 23.40
CA PHE A 13 -42.90 27.99 23.24
C PHE A 13 -41.48 28.54 23.04
N ILE A 14 -40.53 28.14 23.89
CA ILE A 14 -39.11 28.55 23.78
C ILE A 14 -38.53 28.07 22.45
N SER A 15 -38.75 26.80 22.13
CA SER A 15 -38.22 26.19 20.90
C SER A 15 -38.72 26.93 19.65
N LEU A 16 -40.01 27.25 19.61
CA LEU A 16 -40.61 27.93 18.48
C LEU A 16 -40.21 29.41 18.39
N SER A 17 -40.04 30.08 19.53
CA SER A 17 -39.47 31.43 19.58
C SER A 17 -38.04 31.45 19.04
N GLY A 18 -37.23 30.47 19.45
CA GLY A 18 -35.88 30.26 18.93
C GLY A 18 -35.89 30.01 17.41
N ALA A 19 -36.81 29.18 16.91
CA ALA A 19 -36.95 28.92 15.48
C ALA A 19 -37.35 30.18 14.69
N ILE A 20 -38.28 30.99 15.19
CA ILE A 20 -38.67 32.26 14.55
C ILE A 20 -37.48 33.22 14.52
N LEU A 21 -36.80 33.41 15.66
CA LEU A 21 -35.62 34.27 15.75
C LEU A 21 -34.52 33.80 14.80
N GLY A 22 -34.25 32.49 14.79
CA GLY A 22 -33.27 31.87 13.88
C GLY A 22 -33.63 32.09 12.41
N THR A 23 -34.91 31.98 12.04
CA THR A 23 -35.36 32.24 10.66
C THR A 23 -35.15 33.71 10.26
N VAL A 24 -35.47 34.65 11.16
CA VAL A 24 -35.29 36.09 10.91
C VAL A 24 -33.79 36.43 10.79
N LEU A 25 -32.96 35.96 11.72
CA LEU A 25 -31.51 36.16 11.66
C LEU A 25 -30.92 35.54 10.39
N GLY A 26 -31.28 34.29 10.08
CA GLY A 26 -30.84 33.60 8.87
C GLY A 26 -31.23 34.35 7.59
N PHE A 27 -32.42 34.94 7.54
CA PHE A 27 -32.84 35.77 6.42
C PHE A 27 -31.95 37.01 6.25
N PHE A 28 -31.58 37.71 7.32
CA PHE A 28 -30.70 38.87 7.22
C PHE A 28 -29.34 38.49 6.63
N PHE A 29 -28.74 37.40 7.10
CA PHE A 29 -27.48 36.89 6.52
C PHE A 29 -27.64 36.49 5.06
N PHE A 30 -28.62 35.62 4.74
CA PHE A 30 -28.87 35.16 3.38
C PHE A 30 -29.21 36.29 2.40
N SER A 31 -29.96 37.31 2.84
CA SER A 31 -30.38 38.42 1.98
C SER A 31 -29.19 39.16 1.37
N THR A 32 -28.06 39.21 2.08
CA THR A 32 -26.83 39.87 1.62
C THR A 32 -26.19 39.12 0.45
N ALA A 33 -26.25 37.79 0.43
CA ALA A 33 -25.73 36.96 -0.67
C ALA A 33 -26.81 36.49 -1.67
N SER A 34 -28.09 36.78 -1.42
CA SER A 34 -29.23 36.27 -2.22
C SER A 34 -29.12 36.57 -3.70
N HIS A 35 -28.40 37.64 -4.07
CA HIS A 35 -28.17 38.04 -5.44
C HIS A 35 -27.30 37.06 -6.24
N PHE A 36 -26.49 36.19 -5.62
CA PHE A 36 -25.78 35.12 -6.31
C PHE A 36 -26.69 33.95 -6.66
N PHE A 37 -27.72 33.70 -5.86
CA PHE A 37 -28.53 32.49 -5.97
C PHE A 37 -29.86 32.74 -6.69
N ILE A 38 -30.57 33.80 -6.32
CA ILE A 38 -31.92 34.06 -6.77
C ILE A 38 -31.92 34.74 -8.15
N PRO A 39 -32.78 34.31 -9.08
CA PRO A 39 -32.87 34.90 -10.41
C PRO A 39 -33.40 36.34 -10.40
N GLY A 40 -33.07 37.08 -11.46
CA GLY A 40 -33.55 38.44 -11.69
C GLY A 40 -32.72 39.56 -11.05
N HIS A 41 -33.17 40.79 -11.28
CA HIS A 41 -32.61 42.01 -10.70
C HIS A 41 -32.93 42.10 -9.20
N SER A 42 -32.20 42.96 -8.46
CA SER A 42 -32.22 43.06 -6.99
C SER A 42 -33.63 43.14 -6.36
N LEU A 43 -34.58 43.84 -6.99
CA LEU A 43 -35.95 43.98 -6.50
C LEU A 43 -36.71 42.64 -6.52
N VAL A 44 -36.66 41.92 -7.65
CA VAL A 44 -37.34 40.62 -7.80
C VAL A 44 -36.72 39.60 -6.84
N GLY A 45 -35.39 39.58 -6.76
CA GLY A 45 -34.69 38.72 -5.81
C GLY A 45 -35.06 39.02 -4.35
N GLY A 46 -35.19 40.29 -3.98
CA GLY A 46 -35.64 40.71 -2.66
C GLY A 46 -37.08 40.30 -2.35
N LEU A 47 -37.99 40.42 -3.31
CA LEU A 47 -39.39 39.97 -3.17
C LEU A 47 -39.49 38.46 -3.00
N VAL A 48 -38.75 37.68 -3.79
CA VAL A 48 -38.68 36.22 -3.67
C VAL A 48 -38.10 35.83 -2.31
N SER A 49 -37.02 36.47 -1.86
CA SER A 49 -36.43 36.23 -0.54
C SER A 49 -37.43 36.51 0.59
N LEU A 50 -38.07 37.68 0.57
CA LEU A 50 -39.04 38.09 1.59
C LEU A 50 -40.25 37.16 1.60
N SER A 51 -40.73 36.76 0.42
CA SER A 51 -41.82 35.80 0.29
C SER A 51 -41.44 34.43 0.87
N GLY A 52 -40.20 33.97 0.65
CA GLY A 52 -39.68 32.74 1.26
C GLY A 52 -39.65 32.82 2.78
N LEU A 53 -39.19 33.95 3.34
CA LEU A 53 -39.24 34.20 4.79
C LEU A 53 -40.68 34.11 5.31
N LEU A 54 -41.63 34.82 4.68
CA LEU A 54 -43.04 34.80 5.09
C LEU A 54 -43.68 33.41 4.95
N ALA A 55 -43.32 32.66 3.92
CA ALA A 55 -43.81 31.30 3.68
C ALA A 55 -43.45 30.35 4.83
N VAL A 56 -42.28 30.53 5.47
CA VAL A 56 -41.81 29.75 6.61
C VAL A 56 -42.25 30.35 7.95
N SER A 57 -42.11 31.67 8.14
CA SER A 57 -42.38 32.32 9.43
C SER A 57 -43.87 32.38 9.78
N ILE A 58 -44.79 32.52 8.81
CA ILE A 58 -46.22 32.59 9.12
C ILE A 58 -46.76 31.28 9.72
N PRO A 59 -46.45 30.07 9.19
CA PRO A 59 -46.80 28.81 9.83
C PRO A 59 -46.23 28.67 11.24
N LEU A 60 -44.97 29.08 11.46
CA LEU A 60 -44.35 29.07 12.79
C LEU A 60 -45.09 30.01 13.75
N LEU A 61 -45.43 31.23 13.32
CA LEU A 61 -46.23 32.17 14.11
C LEU A 61 -47.65 31.66 14.37
N ALA A 62 -48.26 30.95 13.42
CA ALA A 62 -49.58 30.33 13.59
C ALA A 62 -49.54 29.19 14.62
N ALA A 63 -48.50 28.35 14.58
CA ALA A 63 -48.26 27.32 15.59
C ALA A 63 -48.01 27.93 16.98
N PHE A 64 -47.24 29.03 17.03
CA PHE A 64 -46.94 29.77 18.25
C PHE A 64 -48.21 30.35 18.85
N TYR A 65 -49.03 30.99 18.02
CA TYR A 65 -50.35 31.44 18.40
C TYR A 65 -51.21 30.28 18.94
N GLY A 66 -51.19 29.13 18.27
CA GLY A 66 -51.88 27.90 18.71
C GLY A 66 -51.49 27.47 20.13
N ILE A 67 -50.19 27.43 20.44
CA ILE A 67 -49.66 27.09 21.77
C ILE A 67 -50.11 28.11 22.82
N THR A 68 -49.98 29.41 22.54
CA THR A 68 -50.40 30.45 23.50
C THR A 68 -51.90 30.39 23.78
N ARG A 69 -52.71 29.98 22.78
CA ARG A 69 -54.15 29.80 22.92
C ARG A 69 -54.53 28.65 23.84
N LEU A 70 -53.69 27.61 23.95
CA LEU A 70 -53.91 26.48 24.88
C LEU A 70 -53.75 26.91 26.34
N VAL A 71 -52.90 27.90 26.62
CA VAL A 71 -52.72 28.48 27.96
C VAL A 71 -53.79 29.52 28.26
N ARG A 72 -54.06 30.43 27.31
CA ARG A 72 -55.07 31.47 27.44
C ARG A 72 -55.95 31.49 26.19
N PRO A 73 -57.26 31.20 26.28
CA PRO A 73 -58.14 31.14 25.13
C PRO A 73 -58.56 32.56 24.67
N TYR A 74 -57.64 33.33 24.11
CA TYR A 74 -57.94 34.60 23.45
C TYR A 74 -58.06 34.40 21.94
N ARG A 75 -58.93 35.17 21.29
CA ARG A 75 -59.19 35.08 19.85
C ARG A 75 -58.67 36.33 19.16
N LEU A 76 -57.90 36.15 18.09
CA LEU A 76 -57.51 37.24 17.20
C LEU A 76 -58.70 37.70 16.36
N ASN A 77 -58.66 38.95 15.90
CA ASN A 77 -59.68 39.50 15.00
C ASN A 77 -59.79 38.66 13.71
N PRO A 78 -60.99 38.19 13.32
CA PRO A 78 -61.18 37.37 12.12
C PRO A 78 -60.67 38.02 10.81
N SER A 79 -60.72 39.35 10.70
CA SER A 79 -60.20 40.06 9.53
C SER A 79 -58.66 40.04 9.48
N PHE A 80 -58.00 40.18 10.62
CA PHE A 80 -56.55 40.04 10.73
C PHE A 80 -56.09 38.62 10.36
N THR A 81 -56.75 37.59 10.91
CA THR A 81 -56.43 36.19 10.62
C THR A 81 -56.70 35.80 9.16
N ARG A 82 -57.70 36.41 8.49
CA ARG A 82 -57.89 36.26 7.03
C ARG A 82 -56.77 36.92 6.25
N GLY A 83 -56.38 38.14 6.61
CA GLY A 83 -55.27 38.86 6.00
C GLY A 83 -53.97 38.06 6.02
N VAL A 84 -53.55 37.57 7.20
CA VAL A 84 -52.33 36.75 7.35
C VAL A 84 -52.38 35.49 6.48
N ARG A 85 -53.54 34.83 6.38
CA ARG A 85 -53.70 33.65 5.52
C ARG A 85 -53.55 33.99 4.04
N TYR A 86 -54.15 35.07 3.57
CA TYR A 86 -54.00 35.51 2.17
C TYR A 86 -52.56 35.93 1.86
N THR A 87 -51.89 36.64 2.78
CA THR A 87 -50.47 36.99 2.63
C THR A 87 -49.59 35.75 2.54
N TRP A 88 -49.85 34.73 3.37
CA TRP A 88 -49.10 33.47 3.31
C TRP A 88 -49.27 32.74 1.98
N ILE A 89 -50.52 32.65 1.49
CA ILE A 89 -50.79 32.05 0.18
C ILE A 89 -50.08 32.81 -0.94
N ALA A 90 -50.13 34.15 -0.92
CA ALA A 90 -49.40 34.98 -1.89
C ALA A 90 -47.88 34.75 -1.82
N ALA A 91 -47.33 34.69 -0.61
CA ALA A 91 -45.92 34.41 -0.38
C ALA A 91 -45.51 33.03 -0.92
N LEU A 92 -46.37 32.00 -0.80
CA LEU A 92 -46.14 30.69 -1.39
C LEU A 92 -46.06 30.74 -2.93
N PHE A 93 -46.96 31.47 -3.58
CA PHE A 93 -46.93 31.60 -5.05
C PHE A 93 -45.66 32.29 -5.54
N VAL A 94 -45.24 33.38 -4.90
CA VAL A 94 -44.02 34.10 -5.27
C VAL A 94 -42.78 33.24 -5.01
N THR A 95 -42.76 32.50 -3.90
CA THR A 95 -41.67 31.55 -3.59
C THR A 95 -41.61 30.43 -4.62
N ALA A 96 -42.75 29.83 -4.98
CA ALA A 96 -42.83 28.79 -5.99
C ALA A 96 -42.34 29.26 -7.36
N TYR A 97 -42.70 30.51 -7.75
CA TYR A 97 -42.16 31.13 -8.97
C TYR A 97 -40.63 31.22 -8.91
N GLY A 98 -40.06 31.74 -7.82
CA GLY A 98 -38.60 31.85 -7.67
C GLY A 98 -37.88 30.50 -7.74
N VAL A 99 -38.45 29.46 -7.14
CA VAL A 99 -37.91 28.08 -7.21
C VAL A 99 -37.95 27.57 -8.65
N ILE A 100 -39.11 27.66 -9.32
CA ILE A 100 -39.27 27.20 -10.71
C ILE A 100 -38.30 27.94 -11.65
N ASP A 101 -38.16 29.25 -11.49
CA ASP A 101 -37.27 30.06 -12.32
C ASP A 101 -35.80 29.71 -12.10
N THR A 102 -35.41 29.40 -10.85
CA THR A 102 -34.07 28.90 -10.52
C THR A 102 -33.81 27.53 -11.15
N ILE A 103 -34.78 26.60 -11.08
CA ILE A 103 -34.67 25.27 -11.71
C ILE A 103 -34.47 25.40 -13.22
N LYS A 104 -35.15 26.35 -13.87
CA LYS A 104 -34.96 26.61 -15.30
C LYS A 104 -33.55 27.06 -15.64
N ASP A 105 -32.82 27.69 -14.72
CA ASP A 105 -31.42 28.06 -14.94
C ASP A 105 -30.45 26.86 -14.82
N HIS A 106 -30.97 25.64 -14.64
CA HIS A 106 -30.20 24.38 -14.61
C HIS A 106 -30.60 23.40 -15.73
N SER A 107 -31.20 23.90 -16.82
CA SER A 107 -31.65 23.06 -17.93
C SER A 107 -30.55 22.67 -18.92
N SER A 108 -29.45 23.43 -18.98
CA SER A 108 -28.32 23.20 -19.89
C SER A 108 -27.01 23.36 -19.13
N TRP A 109 -26.06 22.49 -19.43
CA TRP A 109 -24.73 22.45 -18.83
C TRP A 109 -23.69 22.54 -19.93
N GLU A 110 -22.80 23.53 -19.84
CA GLU A 110 -21.77 23.77 -20.86
C GLU A 110 -20.40 23.99 -20.24
N LYS A 111 -19.36 23.81 -21.06
CA LYS A 111 -17.96 24.04 -20.69
C LYS A 111 -17.30 25.01 -21.66
N VAL A 112 -16.41 25.84 -21.12
CA VAL A 112 -15.54 26.74 -21.86
C VAL A 112 -14.11 26.32 -21.56
N THR A 113 -13.33 26.08 -22.61
CA THR A 113 -11.93 25.69 -22.50
C THR A 113 -11.06 26.79 -23.10
N SER A 114 -10.07 27.25 -22.36
CA SER A 114 -8.96 28.07 -22.86
C SER A 114 -7.66 27.30 -22.71
N VAL A 115 -6.80 27.39 -23.72
CA VAL A 115 -5.53 26.67 -23.78
C VAL A 115 -4.43 27.69 -23.94
N GLU A 116 -3.44 27.64 -23.06
CA GLU A 116 -2.26 28.48 -23.11
C GLU A 116 -1.00 27.59 -23.06
N GLU A 117 0.03 27.99 -23.78
CA GLU A 117 1.29 27.26 -23.89
C GLU A 117 2.42 28.15 -23.34
N TYR A 118 3.27 27.56 -22.50
CA TYR A 118 4.32 28.25 -21.78
C TYR A 118 5.66 27.55 -22.00
N GLU A 119 6.65 28.34 -22.41
CA GLU A 119 8.05 27.93 -22.37
C GLU A 119 8.55 28.08 -20.93
N VAL A 120 8.86 26.97 -20.28
CA VAL A 120 9.36 26.92 -18.90
C VAL A 120 10.73 26.24 -18.94
N ASP A 121 11.80 27.01 -18.79
CA ASP A 121 13.18 26.50 -18.91
C ASP A 121 13.60 25.60 -17.75
N GLN A 122 12.95 25.75 -16.59
CA GLN A 122 13.27 25.02 -15.37
C GLN A 122 13.08 23.51 -15.55
N GLU A 123 14.00 22.71 -15.01
CA GLU A 123 13.89 21.24 -15.02
C GLU A 123 12.72 20.78 -14.14
N THR A 124 12.49 21.49 -13.04
CA THR A 124 11.42 21.23 -12.07
C THR A 124 10.31 22.25 -12.21
N ILE A 125 9.07 21.75 -12.27
CA ILE A 125 7.84 22.53 -12.21
C ILE A 125 7.18 22.25 -10.87
N THR A 126 6.89 23.30 -10.12
CA THR A 126 6.15 23.19 -8.85
C THR A 126 4.71 23.61 -9.07
N ILE A 127 3.76 22.75 -8.70
CA ILE A 127 2.34 23.07 -8.67
C ILE A 127 2.00 23.44 -7.23
N ASP A 128 1.86 24.74 -6.99
CA ASP A 128 1.57 25.29 -5.67
C ASP A 128 0.11 25.76 -5.60
N ILE A 129 -0.65 25.16 -4.68
CA ILE A 129 -2.05 25.54 -4.46
C ILE A 129 -2.17 26.28 -3.14
N VAL A 130 -2.48 27.57 -3.22
CA VAL A 130 -2.53 28.47 -2.07
C VAL A 130 -3.94 28.99 -1.81
N ASN A 131 -4.20 29.48 -0.60
CA ASN A 131 -5.40 30.28 -0.38
C ASN A 131 -5.18 31.71 -0.92
N PRO A 132 -6.22 32.35 -1.48
CA PRO A 132 -6.11 33.73 -1.95
C PRO A 132 -5.80 34.68 -0.77
N GLU A 133 -5.08 35.79 -1.03
CA GLU A 133 -4.59 36.70 0.02
C GLU A 133 -5.70 37.33 0.89
N HIS A 134 -6.94 37.44 0.38
CA HIS A 134 -8.08 38.07 1.07
C HIS A 134 -9.01 37.09 1.79
N TYR A 135 -8.52 35.88 2.09
CA TYR A 135 -9.28 34.71 2.56
C TYR A 135 -9.90 34.78 3.99
N TYR A 136 -9.72 35.86 4.77
CA TYR A 136 -9.95 35.77 6.23
C TYR A 136 -11.20 36.45 6.80
N ASN A 137 -12.07 37.05 5.98
CA ASN A 137 -13.24 37.79 6.47
C ASN A 137 -14.57 37.25 5.90
N ALA A 138 -14.83 35.95 6.07
CA ALA A 138 -16.13 35.36 5.78
C ALA A 138 -17.23 36.05 6.60
N LEU A 139 -18.29 36.54 5.94
CA LEU A 139 -19.51 36.93 6.65
C LEU A 139 -20.30 35.69 7.07
N PHE A 140 -20.35 34.68 6.20
CA PHE A 140 -20.89 33.33 6.45
C PHE A 140 -20.54 32.38 5.30
N ASN A 141 -20.72 31.08 5.52
CA ASN A 141 -20.45 30.01 4.55
C ASN A 141 -21.75 29.26 4.21
N ILE A 142 -21.91 28.88 2.94
CA ILE A 142 -22.95 27.94 2.47
C ILE A 142 -22.24 26.78 1.79
N GLY A 143 -22.13 25.66 2.52
CA GLY A 143 -21.32 24.52 2.07
C GLY A 143 -19.88 24.96 1.84
N ASP A 144 -19.42 24.76 0.61
CA ASP A 144 -18.06 25.09 0.18
C ASP A 144 -17.92 26.48 -0.47
N ALA A 145 -19.00 27.27 -0.47
CA ALA A 145 -19.01 28.64 -0.94
C ALA A 145 -19.00 29.62 0.24
N GLU A 146 -18.12 30.61 0.18
CA GLU A 146 -17.92 31.63 1.19
C GLU A 146 -18.29 33.00 0.66
N PHE A 147 -19.08 33.74 1.42
CA PHE A 147 -19.41 35.11 1.08
C PHE A 147 -18.54 36.09 1.87
N SER A 148 -17.73 36.89 1.17
CA SER A 148 -16.90 37.93 1.77
C SER A 148 -17.03 39.24 0.98
N GLY A 149 -17.35 40.33 1.69
CA GLY A 149 -17.60 41.63 1.08
C GLY A 149 -18.80 41.61 0.12
N ASN A 150 -18.52 41.72 -1.18
CA ASN A 150 -19.53 41.68 -2.27
C ASN A 150 -19.24 40.56 -3.28
N ALA A 151 -18.44 39.56 -2.91
CA ALA A 151 -18.03 38.47 -3.79
C ALA A 151 -18.34 37.11 -3.14
N LEU A 152 -18.56 36.11 -4.00
CA LEU A 152 -18.67 34.72 -3.59
C LEU A 152 -17.39 33.99 -4.00
N TYR A 153 -16.76 33.32 -3.05
CA TYR A 153 -15.58 32.50 -3.24
C TYR A 153 -15.98 31.04 -3.13
N ALA A 154 -15.68 30.22 -4.13
CA ALA A 154 -16.03 28.80 -4.11
C ALA A 154 -14.80 27.94 -4.39
N ASP A 155 -14.75 26.75 -3.78
CA ASP A 155 -13.59 25.86 -3.81
C ASP A 155 -13.72 24.67 -4.77
N ASP A 156 -14.71 24.68 -5.67
CA ASP A 156 -14.92 23.65 -6.71
C ASP A 156 -13.88 23.80 -7.85
N LEU A 157 -12.63 23.52 -7.46
CA LEU A 157 -11.42 23.56 -8.26
C LEU A 157 -10.80 22.16 -8.29
N LEU A 158 -10.45 21.70 -9.49
CA LEU A 158 -9.69 20.48 -9.70
C LEU A 158 -8.42 20.80 -10.49
N VAL A 159 -7.31 20.18 -10.11
CA VAL A 159 -6.07 20.24 -10.88
C VAL A 159 -5.69 18.83 -11.31
N LYS A 160 -5.29 18.68 -12.57
CA LYS A 160 -4.77 17.44 -13.13
C LYS A 160 -3.41 17.69 -13.73
N VAL A 161 -2.51 16.72 -13.59
CA VAL A 161 -1.23 16.72 -14.30
C VAL A 161 -1.22 15.57 -15.29
N GLU A 162 -0.88 15.87 -16.53
CA GLU A 162 -0.86 14.91 -17.66
C GLU A 162 0.41 15.12 -18.48
N LYS A 163 0.78 14.16 -19.32
CA LYS A 163 1.91 14.32 -20.23
C LYS A 163 1.54 15.29 -21.36
N ALA A 164 2.46 16.19 -21.72
CA ALA A 164 2.36 16.98 -22.95
C ALA A 164 2.84 16.19 -24.18
N ASP A 165 2.34 16.56 -25.36
CA ASP A 165 2.82 16.00 -26.62
C ASP A 165 4.04 16.76 -27.19
N GLY A 166 4.29 17.97 -26.68
CA GLY A 166 5.37 18.85 -27.10
C GLY A 166 6.36 19.20 -25.98
N PRO A 167 7.36 20.04 -26.28
CA PRO A 167 8.40 20.45 -25.33
C PRO A 167 7.95 21.51 -24.32
N ASN A 168 6.76 22.08 -24.51
CA ASN A 168 6.23 23.18 -23.72
C ASN A 168 5.17 22.71 -22.73
N VAL A 169 5.03 23.46 -21.63
CA VAL A 169 3.95 23.24 -20.68
C VAL A 169 2.66 23.79 -21.29
N ILE A 170 1.61 22.98 -21.35
CA ILE A 170 0.30 23.39 -21.85
C ILE A 170 -0.67 23.41 -20.69
N ILE A 171 -1.35 24.53 -20.46
CA ILE A 171 -2.40 24.62 -19.44
C ILE A 171 -3.75 24.79 -20.11
N GLU A 172 -4.63 23.80 -19.89
CA GLU A 172 -6.04 23.88 -20.27
C GLU A 172 -6.86 24.30 -19.06
N LYS A 173 -7.44 25.49 -19.11
CA LYS A 173 -8.42 25.98 -18.13
C LYS A 173 -9.81 25.65 -18.64
N ILE A 174 -10.50 24.77 -17.92
CA ILE A 174 -11.83 24.28 -18.27
C ILE A 174 -12.80 24.77 -17.20
N VAL A 175 -13.71 25.64 -17.58
CA VAL A 175 -14.77 26.13 -16.70
C VAL A 175 -16.10 25.64 -17.18
N GLY A 176 -16.92 25.05 -16.32
CA GLY A 176 -18.30 24.74 -16.68
C GLY A 176 -19.30 25.34 -15.73
N SER A 177 -20.53 25.48 -16.22
CA SER A 177 -21.62 26.07 -15.46
C SER A 177 -22.97 25.65 -16.03
N ASN A 178 -24.00 25.72 -15.18
CA ASN A 178 -25.38 25.57 -15.63
C ASN A 178 -25.93 26.89 -16.18
N GLY A 179 -26.91 26.77 -17.08
CA GLY A 179 -27.70 27.87 -17.57
C GLY A 179 -29.08 27.44 -18.07
N ARG A 180 -29.91 28.43 -18.37
CA ARG A 180 -31.23 28.21 -18.99
C ARG A 180 -31.16 27.67 -20.41
N ASN A 181 -30.06 27.96 -21.07
CA ASN A 181 -29.70 27.54 -22.41
C ASN A 181 -28.17 27.57 -22.51
N GLU A 182 -27.66 27.03 -23.60
CA GLU A 182 -26.22 26.95 -23.89
C GLU A 182 -25.52 28.30 -23.76
N SER A 183 -26.07 29.36 -24.38
CA SER A 183 -25.49 30.71 -24.34
C SER A 183 -25.37 31.25 -22.91
N ASN A 184 -26.37 31.03 -22.06
CA ASN A 184 -26.35 31.45 -20.66
C ASN A 184 -25.35 30.61 -19.84
N ALA A 185 -25.28 29.30 -20.10
CA ALA A 185 -24.33 28.41 -19.44
C ALA A 185 -22.87 28.82 -19.76
N ILE A 186 -22.57 29.10 -21.03
CA ILE A 186 -21.28 29.62 -21.48
C ILE A 186 -20.98 30.97 -20.84
N HIS A 187 -21.96 31.89 -20.76
CA HIS A 187 -21.78 33.18 -20.11
C HIS A 187 -21.45 33.04 -18.63
N ASN A 188 -22.19 32.18 -17.90
CA ASN A 188 -21.96 31.89 -16.48
C ASN A 188 -20.62 31.18 -16.22
N ALA A 189 -20.12 30.39 -17.17
CA ALA A 189 -18.79 29.81 -17.10
C ALA A 189 -17.71 30.89 -17.29
N LYS A 190 -17.88 31.80 -18.25
CA LYS A 190 -16.94 32.90 -18.50
C LYS A 190 -16.89 33.97 -17.40
N SER A 191 -17.91 34.04 -16.54
CA SER A 191 -17.92 34.97 -15.41
C SER A 191 -17.05 34.50 -14.23
N VAL A 192 -16.53 33.28 -14.28
CA VAL A 192 -15.60 32.77 -13.26
C VAL A 192 -14.27 33.51 -13.39
N ASP A 193 -13.98 34.36 -12.40
CA ASP A 193 -12.73 35.07 -12.30
C ASP A 193 -11.72 34.22 -11.52
N HIS A 194 -10.71 33.74 -12.23
CA HIS A 194 -9.63 32.95 -11.66
C HIS A 194 -8.51 32.83 -12.68
N ASP A 195 -7.35 33.42 -12.40
CA ASP A 195 -6.16 33.22 -13.21
C ASP A 195 -5.12 32.42 -12.41
N LEU A 196 -4.13 31.89 -13.11
CA LEU A 196 -2.96 31.27 -12.48
C LEU A 196 -1.75 32.15 -12.75
N VAL A 197 -0.73 32.03 -11.91
CA VAL A 197 0.52 32.78 -12.04
C VAL A 197 1.65 31.78 -12.24
N ILE A 198 2.45 31.97 -13.28
CA ILE A 198 3.66 31.18 -13.52
C ILE A 198 4.87 32.07 -13.36
N VAL A 199 5.70 31.77 -12.37
CA VAL A 199 6.97 32.48 -12.10
C VAL A 199 8.02 31.46 -11.70
N ASP A 200 9.18 31.49 -12.37
CA ASP A 200 10.35 30.66 -12.05
C ASP A 200 10.06 29.15 -11.92
N GLY A 201 9.22 28.60 -12.79
CA GLY A 201 8.83 27.18 -12.77
C GLY A 201 7.74 26.84 -11.73
N VAL A 202 7.26 27.82 -10.96
CA VAL A 202 6.14 27.64 -10.03
C VAL A 202 4.84 28.04 -10.69
N ILE A 203 3.93 27.09 -10.87
CA ILE A 203 2.54 27.31 -11.29
C ILE A 203 1.71 27.46 -10.02
N LYS A 204 1.42 28.71 -9.67
CA LYS A 204 0.63 29.08 -8.52
C LYS A 204 -0.85 29.15 -8.90
N VAL A 205 -1.66 28.34 -8.22
CA VAL A 205 -3.10 28.24 -8.42
C VAL A 205 -3.80 28.62 -7.11
N ASP A 206 -4.69 29.60 -7.16
CA ASP A 206 -5.53 29.92 -6.01
C ASP A 206 -6.52 28.78 -5.76
N SER A 207 -6.78 28.45 -4.49
CA SER A 207 -7.65 27.33 -4.11
C SER A 207 -9.13 27.59 -4.35
N ARG A 208 -9.49 28.80 -4.81
CA ARG A 208 -10.86 29.30 -4.92
C ARG A 208 -11.00 30.24 -6.10
N TYR A 209 -12.10 30.10 -6.84
CA TYR A 209 -12.50 31.07 -7.85
C TYR A 209 -13.47 32.10 -7.28
N VAL A 210 -13.58 33.25 -7.94
CA VAL A 210 -14.39 34.38 -7.50
C VAL A 210 -15.55 34.62 -8.46
N LEU A 211 -16.75 34.79 -7.91
CA LEU A 211 -17.90 35.35 -8.60
C LEU A 211 -18.15 36.77 -8.10
N LYS A 212 -18.21 37.73 -9.02
CA LYS A 212 -18.42 39.14 -8.69
C LYS A 212 -19.91 39.42 -8.52
N LYS A 213 -20.22 40.52 -7.83
CA LYS A 213 -21.60 40.99 -7.69
C LYS A 213 -22.26 41.18 -9.06
N GLY A 214 -23.32 40.42 -9.31
CA GLY A 214 -24.04 40.42 -10.58
C GLY A 214 -24.02 39.04 -11.24
N ASP A 215 -22.92 38.30 -11.02
CA ASP A 215 -22.79 36.93 -11.47
C ASP A 215 -23.62 36.00 -10.59
N LYS A 216 -24.06 34.88 -11.18
CA LYS A 216 -24.93 33.92 -10.51
C LYS A 216 -24.16 32.65 -10.22
N TYR A 217 -24.28 32.14 -9.00
CA TYR A 217 -23.84 30.80 -8.69
C TYR A 217 -24.80 29.79 -9.34
N ARG A 218 -24.27 28.99 -10.26
CA ARG A 218 -25.00 27.99 -11.06
C ARG A 218 -24.24 26.67 -11.10
N GLY A 219 -23.59 26.33 -9.98
CA GLY A 219 -22.75 25.13 -9.88
C GLY A 219 -21.55 25.22 -10.80
N GLN A 220 -20.87 26.36 -10.82
CA GLN A 220 -19.63 26.50 -11.57
C GLN A 220 -18.59 25.53 -11.03
N PHE A 221 -17.82 24.91 -11.93
CA PHE A 221 -16.62 24.16 -11.58
C PHE A 221 -15.45 24.67 -12.42
N LEU A 222 -14.25 24.59 -11.85
CA LEU A 222 -13.00 24.96 -12.50
C LEU A 222 -12.06 23.75 -12.52
N GLU A 223 -11.55 23.39 -13.69
CA GLU A 223 -10.54 22.34 -13.85
C GLU A 223 -9.33 22.92 -14.60
N TYR A 224 -8.14 22.83 -14.00
CA TYR A 224 -6.88 23.02 -14.70
C TYR A 224 -6.28 21.67 -15.09
N ARG A 225 -5.99 21.48 -16.37
CA ARG A 225 -5.11 20.39 -16.84
C ARG A 225 -3.76 20.98 -17.19
N ILE A 226 -2.77 20.65 -16.37
CA ILE A 226 -1.39 21.06 -16.54
C ILE A 226 -0.67 19.92 -17.25
N LYS A 227 -0.43 20.08 -18.54
CA LYS A 227 0.30 19.12 -19.35
C LYS A 227 1.78 19.44 -19.29
N VAL A 228 2.56 18.50 -18.78
CA VAL A 228 4.01 18.64 -18.56
C VAL A 228 4.78 17.81 -19.58
N PRO A 229 5.79 18.39 -20.26
CA PRO A 229 6.69 17.67 -21.15
C PRO A 229 7.39 16.49 -20.48
N GLU A 230 7.68 15.46 -21.26
CA GLU A 230 8.49 14.34 -20.81
C GLU A 230 9.88 14.80 -20.34
N GLY A 231 10.39 14.17 -19.28
CA GLY A 231 11.69 14.44 -18.69
C GLY A 231 11.70 15.50 -17.59
N LYS A 232 10.70 16.41 -17.54
CA LYS A 232 10.60 17.40 -16.47
C LYS A 232 10.17 16.77 -15.14
N LYS A 233 10.64 17.37 -14.05
CA LYS A 233 10.21 17.05 -12.69
C LYS A 233 8.97 17.86 -12.32
N VAL A 234 8.08 17.25 -11.55
CA VAL A 234 6.86 17.85 -11.02
C VAL A 234 6.86 17.68 -9.51
N GLU A 235 6.73 18.79 -8.81
CA GLU A 235 6.59 18.85 -7.36
C GLU A 235 5.25 19.46 -6.99
N PHE A 236 4.69 19.00 -5.87
CA PHE A 236 3.38 19.43 -5.39
C PHE A 236 3.53 20.09 -4.03
N ASP A 237 3.12 21.35 -3.90
CA ASP A 237 3.25 22.12 -2.67
C ASP A 237 1.91 22.67 -2.18
N GLY A 238 1.91 23.35 -1.03
CA GLY A 238 0.76 24.00 -0.44
C GLY A 238 -0.37 23.02 -0.15
N ARG A 239 -1.51 23.23 -0.79
CA ARG A 239 -2.73 22.41 -0.64
C ARG A 239 -2.94 21.43 -1.79
N ALA A 240 -1.92 21.18 -2.61
CA ALA A 240 -2.02 20.31 -3.78
C ALA A 240 -2.68 18.95 -3.51
N HIS A 241 -2.40 18.32 -2.35
CA HIS A 241 -3.00 17.02 -1.98
C HIS A 241 -4.53 17.00 -1.94
N ARG A 242 -5.20 18.17 -1.81
CA ARG A 242 -6.67 18.28 -1.75
C ARG A 242 -7.31 18.49 -3.11
N TYR A 243 -6.64 19.17 -4.04
CA TYR A 243 -7.24 19.60 -5.31
C TYR A 243 -6.64 18.88 -6.53
N VAL A 244 -5.45 18.30 -6.39
CA VAL A 244 -4.82 17.49 -7.44
C VAL A 244 -5.49 16.12 -7.46
N VAL A 245 -6.23 15.83 -8.53
CA VAL A 245 -6.99 14.60 -8.70
C VAL A 245 -6.73 14.02 -10.08
N LYS A 246 -6.97 12.70 -10.26
CA LYS A 246 -6.91 12.02 -11.58
C LYS A 246 -5.67 12.37 -12.41
N THR A 247 -4.56 12.62 -11.73
CA THR A 247 -3.26 12.88 -12.36
C THR A 247 -2.76 11.60 -13.01
N GLN A 248 -2.14 11.73 -14.18
CA GLN A 248 -1.60 10.63 -14.94
C GLN A 248 -0.32 10.11 -14.27
N PHE A 249 -0.43 9.01 -13.53
CA PHE A 249 0.71 8.23 -13.04
C PHE A 249 0.97 7.06 -14.00
N ASP A 250 2.23 6.61 -14.08
CA ASP A 250 2.52 5.38 -14.80
C ASP A 250 1.96 4.18 -14.01
N GLU A 251 0.96 3.50 -14.56
CA GLU A 251 0.30 2.35 -13.93
C GLU A 251 1.18 1.09 -13.89
N ASN A 252 2.22 1.02 -14.72
CA ASN A 252 3.14 -0.12 -14.77
C ASN A 252 4.24 -0.01 -13.72
N VAL A 253 4.31 1.11 -13.00
CA VAL A 253 5.36 1.39 -12.03
C VAL A 253 4.75 1.60 -10.65
N GLU A 254 5.35 0.95 -9.66
CA GLU A 254 4.92 1.13 -8.27
C GLU A 254 5.16 2.57 -7.82
N ARG A 255 4.23 3.10 -7.02
CA ARG A 255 4.26 4.49 -6.57
C ARG A 255 4.07 4.60 -5.06
N PRO A 256 4.72 5.59 -4.43
CA PRO A 256 4.47 5.88 -3.03
C PRO A 256 3.06 6.44 -2.81
N ARG A 257 2.61 6.35 -1.55
CA ARG A 257 1.47 7.14 -1.08
C ARG A 257 1.90 8.58 -0.84
N GLY A 258 0.99 9.52 -1.10
CA GLY A 258 1.21 10.95 -0.83
C GLY A 258 1.92 11.68 -1.98
N LEU A 259 1.28 12.75 -2.47
CA LEU A 259 1.77 13.55 -3.60
C LEU A 259 2.95 14.43 -3.23
N GLN A 260 2.87 15.10 -2.07
CA GLN A 260 3.77 16.21 -1.70
C GLN A 260 5.13 15.74 -1.14
N SER A 261 5.24 14.48 -0.73
CA SER A 261 6.45 13.94 -0.10
C SER A 261 7.46 13.39 -1.13
N HIS A 262 7.16 13.51 -2.42
CA HIS A 262 7.94 12.88 -3.48
C HIS A 262 8.13 13.83 -4.65
N SER A 263 9.31 13.76 -5.27
CA SER A 263 9.57 14.40 -6.55
C SER A 263 9.18 13.43 -7.67
N TRP A 264 8.32 13.89 -8.58
CA TRP A 264 7.79 13.08 -9.67
C TRP A 264 8.49 13.47 -10.97
N THR A 265 8.83 12.51 -11.83
CA THR A 265 9.35 12.80 -13.18
C THR A 265 8.29 12.40 -14.19
N MET A 266 7.98 13.28 -15.14
CA MET A 266 7.09 12.93 -16.25
C MET A 266 7.81 11.97 -17.20
N GLY A 267 7.32 10.73 -17.28
CA GLY A 267 7.74 9.75 -18.28
C GLY A 267 6.75 9.66 -19.44
N GLU A 268 6.97 8.70 -20.33
CA GLU A 268 6.12 8.46 -21.51
C GLU A 268 4.66 8.12 -21.15
N ASN A 269 4.43 7.39 -20.06
CA ASN A 269 3.10 6.94 -19.63
C ASN A 269 2.49 7.75 -18.48
N GLY A 270 3.25 8.67 -17.88
CA GLY A 270 2.81 9.46 -16.73
C GLY A 270 3.92 9.75 -15.71
N LEU A 271 3.52 10.27 -14.55
CA LEU A 271 4.42 10.61 -13.45
C LEU A 271 4.99 9.36 -12.75
N ILE A 272 6.30 9.38 -12.52
CA ILE A 272 7.07 8.32 -11.86
C ILE A 272 7.90 8.91 -10.73
N ALA A 273 7.81 8.35 -9.52
CA ALA A 273 8.64 8.75 -8.39
C ALA A 273 10.00 8.01 -8.43
N LYS A 274 10.87 8.40 -9.37
CA LYS A 274 12.15 7.69 -9.64
C LYS A 274 13.03 7.54 -8.40
N SER A 275 13.17 8.59 -7.59
CA SER A 275 13.97 8.55 -6.35
C SER A 275 13.39 7.56 -5.33
N TRP A 276 12.07 7.60 -5.13
CA TRP A 276 11.40 6.66 -4.21
C TRP A 276 11.59 5.21 -4.64
N ILE A 277 11.47 4.91 -5.94
CA ILE A 277 11.70 3.55 -6.46
C ILE A 277 13.14 3.12 -6.20
N LYS A 278 14.11 3.99 -6.51
CA LYS A 278 15.52 3.69 -6.28
C LYS A 278 15.81 3.40 -4.81
N GLU A 279 15.20 4.17 -3.91
CA GLU A 279 15.38 4.03 -2.46
C GLU A 279 14.63 2.81 -1.88
N ASN A 280 13.46 2.44 -2.41
CA ASN A 280 12.60 1.39 -1.83
C ASN A 280 12.71 0.03 -2.54
N LYS A 281 13.31 -0.01 -3.73
CA LYS A 281 13.63 -1.23 -4.48
C LYS A 281 15.14 -1.37 -4.67
N TYR A 282 15.91 -0.92 -3.70
CA TYR A 282 17.34 -1.12 -3.71
C TYR A 282 17.64 -2.62 -3.59
N SER A 283 18.59 -3.09 -4.39
CA SER A 283 19.01 -4.48 -4.40
C SER A 283 20.49 -4.56 -4.05
N LYS A 284 20.80 -5.36 -3.03
CA LYS A 284 22.15 -5.71 -2.62
C LYS A 284 22.38 -7.18 -2.95
N THR A 285 23.22 -7.44 -3.94
CA THR A 285 23.58 -8.80 -4.35
C THR A 285 24.83 -9.27 -3.61
N LEU A 286 24.83 -10.53 -3.19
CA LEU A 286 25.95 -11.21 -2.55
C LEU A 286 26.51 -12.28 -3.49
N ASN A 287 27.82 -12.45 -3.50
CA ASN A 287 28.45 -13.61 -4.13
C ASN A 287 28.43 -14.79 -3.14
N THR A 288 27.70 -15.83 -3.49
CA THR A 288 27.43 -16.99 -2.62
C THR A 288 27.91 -18.31 -3.23
N LYS A 289 28.94 -18.27 -4.08
CA LYS A 289 29.45 -19.47 -4.75
C LYS A 289 29.78 -20.58 -3.74
N GLY A 290 29.16 -21.75 -3.91
CA GLY A 290 29.36 -22.92 -3.05
C GLY A 290 28.47 -22.98 -1.80
N VAL A 291 27.63 -21.98 -1.55
CA VAL A 291 26.64 -22.01 -0.48
C VAL A 291 25.61 -23.10 -0.75
N ASN A 292 25.33 -23.91 0.28
CA ASN A 292 24.23 -24.87 0.30
C ASN A 292 23.56 -24.98 1.69
N ILE A 293 24.03 -24.19 2.67
CA ILE A 293 23.40 -24.04 3.99
C ILE A 293 23.00 -22.58 4.16
N VAL A 294 21.73 -22.33 4.46
CA VAL A 294 21.15 -20.99 4.58
C VAL A 294 20.58 -20.78 5.97
N ASN A 295 21.05 -19.75 6.66
CA ASN A 295 20.55 -19.33 7.97
C ASN A 295 20.00 -17.90 7.85
N VAL A 296 18.70 -17.73 8.09
CA VAL A 296 17.98 -16.46 8.06
C VAL A 296 17.45 -16.17 9.45
N LYS A 297 17.85 -15.05 10.03
CA LYS A 297 17.38 -14.60 11.34
C LYS A 297 16.85 -13.17 11.27
N GLY A 298 15.53 -13.01 11.37
CA GLY A 298 14.87 -11.72 11.21
C GLY A 298 13.64 -11.86 10.35
N ASP A 299 12.83 -10.81 10.28
CA ASP A 299 11.51 -10.89 9.65
C ASP A 299 11.57 -10.65 8.13
N PHE A 300 12.03 -11.68 7.40
CA PHE A 300 12.27 -11.63 5.96
C PHE A 300 11.27 -12.48 5.18
N GLU A 301 10.73 -11.95 4.07
CA GLU A 301 10.10 -12.80 3.05
C GLU A 301 11.20 -13.50 2.25
N VAL A 302 11.20 -14.83 2.21
CA VAL A 302 12.29 -15.62 1.60
C VAL A 302 11.78 -16.39 0.39
N ASP A 303 12.41 -16.19 -0.76
CA ASP A 303 12.14 -16.93 -1.99
C ASP A 303 13.41 -17.66 -2.42
N ILE A 304 13.39 -18.99 -2.35
CA ILE A 304 14.52 -19.86 -2.67
C ILE A 304 14.20 -20.68 -3.90
N SER A 305 15.06 -20.62 -4.92
CA SER A 305 14.86 -21.39 -6.15
C SER A 305 16.13 -22.12 -6.60
N LYS A 306 15.96 -23.30 -7.20
CA LYS A 306 17.07 -24.02 -7.84
C LYS A 306 17.56 -23.26 -9.07
N SER A 307 18.86 -22.98 -9.15
CA SER A 307 19.50 -22.32 -10.29
C SER A 307 20.91 -22.87 -10.52
N SER A 308 21.41 -22.81 -11.75
CA SER A 308 22.81 -23.17 -12.05
C SER A 308 23.82 -22.24 -11.39
N ASP A 309 23.42 -21.00 -11.13
CA ASP A 309 24.24 -19.98 -10.49
C ASP A 309 23.84 -19.83 -9.01
N SER A 310 24.85 -19.57 -8.16
CA SER A 310 24.61 -19.22 -6.76
C SER A 310 24.62 -17.71 -6.61
N GLU A 311 23.45 -17.14 -6.35
CA GLU A 311 23.26 -15.71 -6.16
C GLU A 311 22.23 -15.45 -5.07
N VAL A 312 22.53 -14.48 -4.21
CA VAL A 312 21.57 -13.99 -3.21
C VAL A 312 21.37 -12.50 -3.36
N ALA A 313 20.12 -12.07 -3.45
CA ALA A 313 19.75 -10.67 -3.53
C ALA A 313 18.82 -10.27 -2.38
N LEU A 314 19.20 -9.22 -1.66
CA LEU A 314 18.35 -8.55 -0.67
C LEU A 314 17.67 -7.38 -1.37
N VAL A 315 16.34 -7.34 -1.35
CA VAL A 315 15.55 -6.29 -2.02
C VAL A 315 14.66 -5.58 -1.01
N GLY A 316 14.80 -4.26 -0.93
CA GLY A 316 13.99 -3.44 -0.03
C GLY A 316 14.46 -1.99 0.03
N ARG A 317 14.12 -1.30 1.13
CA ARG A 317 14.56 0.08 1.35
C ARG A 317 16.07 0.11 1.62
N GLN A 318 16.80 0.95 0.89
CA GLN A 318 18.26 1.02 0.93
C GLN A 318 18.80 1.15 2.36
N GLU A 319 18.28 2.11 3.13
CA GLU A 319 18.69 2.36 4.52
C GLU A 319 18.59 1.11 5.42
N ILE A 320 17.65 0.21 5.13
CA ILE A 320 17.41 -1.01 5.90
C ILE A 320 18.27 -2.16 5.37
N VAL A 321 18.30 -2.34 4.04
CA VAL A 321 19.14 -3.37 3.39
C VAL A 321 20.62 -3.20 3.73
N ASP A 322 21.09 -1.95 3.83
CA ASP A 322 22.47 -1.65 4.18
C ASP A 322 22.81 -1.98 5.65
N GLN A 323 21.80 -2.10 6.54
CA GLN A 323 21.96 -2.50 7.94
C GLN A 323 21.92 -4.02 8.15
N ILE A 324 21.40 -4.79 7.18
CA ILE A 324 21.35 -6.25 7.28
C ILE A 324 22.75 -6.85 7.26
N VAL A 325 23.06 -7.63 8.30
CA VAL A 325 24.34 -8.32 8.46
C VAL A 325 24.31 -9.59 7.62
N THR A 326 25.28 -9.73 6.71
CA THR A 326 25.40 -10.86 5.80
C THR A 326 26.80 -11.45 5.90
N VAL A 327 26.90 -12.73 6.28
CA VAL A 327 28.17 -13.46 6.41
C VAL A 327 28.13 -14.70 5.52
N VAL A 328 29.10 -14.81 4.63
CA VAL A 328 29.34 -16.01 3.81
C VAL A 328 30.66 -16.62 4.28
N GLN A 329 30.61 -17.82 4.84
CA GLN A 329 31.78 -18.57 5.27
C GLN A 329 31.66 -20.01 4.80
N ASP A 330 32.65 -20.46 4.03
CA ASP A 330 32.68 -21.78 3.39
C ASP A 330 31.41 -22.03 2.54
N ASN A 331 30.55 -22.96 2.95
CA ASN A 331 29.28 -23.28 2.29
C ASN A 331 28.04 -22.75 3.04
N ILE A 332 28.24 -21.91 4.05
CA ILE A 332 27.19 -21.38 4.92
C ILE A 332 26.96 -19.89 4.65
N LEU A 333 25.70 -19.54 4.38
CA LEU A 333 25.22 -18.17 4.33
C LEU A 333 24.42 -17.87 5.60
N THR A 334 24.75 -16.78 6.28
CA THR A 334 24.01 -16.27 7.44
C THR A 334 23.56 -14.84 7.19
N ILE A 335 22.26 -14.59 7.29
CA ILE A 335 21.61 -13.29 7.11
C ILE A 335 20.89 -12.93 8.42
N VAL A 336 21.22 -11.79 9.01
CA VAL A 336 20.68 -11.35 10.31
C VAL A 336 20.17 -9.91 10.23
N ASP A 337 18.93 -9.70 10.63
CA ASP A 337 18.42 -8.38 11.06
C ASP A 337 18.62 -8.25 12.57
N GLU A 338 19.59 -7.43 12.98
CA GLU A 338 19.90 -7.20 14.40
C GLU A 338 18.94 -6.21 15.07
N GLU A 339 18.33 -5.30 14.30
CA GLU A 339 17.50 -4.21 14.84
C GLU A 339 16.01 -4.57 14.90
N GLY A 340 15.57 -5.60 14.17
CA GLY A 340 14.18 -6.07 14.17
C GLY A 340 13.24 -5.08 13.48
N ILE A 341 13.61 -4.65 12.27
CA ILE A 341 12.96 -3.55 11.56
C ILE A 341 11.70 -4.07 10.86
N MET A 342 10.57 -4.11 11.58
CA MET A 342 9.31 -4.66 11.05
C MET A 342 8.60 -3.81 10.00
N ASP A 343 8.80 -2.49 9.97
CA ASP A 343 7.92 -1.59 9.20
C ASP A 343 8.09 -1.69 7.67
N TYR A 344 9.19 -2.27 7.19
CA TYR A 344 9.50 -2.40 5.77
C TYR A 344 10.23 -3.74 5.50
N PRO A 345 9.50 -4.84 5.24
CA PRO A 345 10.11 -6.15 5.12
C PRO A 345 11.07 -6.19 3.94
N VAL A 346 12.28 -6.69 4.19
CA VAL A 346 13.27 -6.98 3.15
C VAL A 346 12.96 -8.35 2.56
N LYS A 347 12.95 -8.43 1.23
CA LYS A 347 12.78 -9.70 0.50
C LYS A 347 14.13 -10.30 0.18
N LEU A 348 14.27 -11.61 0.42
CA LEU A 348 15.45 -12.38 0.08
C LEU A 348 15.14 -13.25 -1.12
N TYR A 349 15.89 -13.07 -2.21
CA TYR A 349 15.91 -13.98 -3.34
C TYR A 349 17.18 -14.80 -3.28
N ILE A 350 17.06 -16.11 -3.13
CA ILE A 350 18.17 -17.04 -2.92
C ILE A 350 18.15 -18.09 -4.04
N ASN A 351 19.08 -17.97 -4.97
CA ASN A 351 19.23 -18.90 -6.08
C ASN A 351 20.43 -19.79 -5.79
N LEU A 352 20.21 -21.11 -5.72
CA LEU A 352 21.26 -22.08 -5.37
C LEU A 352 21.18 -23.32 -6.27
N PRO A 353 22.31 -23.96 -6.61
CA PRO A 353 22.29 -25.26 -7.30
C PRO A 353 21.70 -26.38 -6.45
N GLU A 354 22.01 -26.37 -5.16
CA GLU A 354 21.61 -27.36 -4.16
C GLU A 354 21.43 -26.67 -2.80
N MET A 355 20.52 -27.17 -1.97
CA MET A 355 20.29 -26.62 -0.63
C MET A 355 20.14 -27.76 0.39
N ASN A 356 21.17 -28.00 1.19
CA ASN A 356 21.18 -29.06 2.20
C ASN A 356 20.40 -28.67 3.45
N SER A 357 20.43 -27.39 3.82
CA SER A 357 19.81 -26.93 5.06
C SER A 357 19.28 -25.50 4.95
N LEU A 358 18.05 -25.29 5.43
CA LEU A 358 17.48 -23.98 5.70
C LEU A 358 17.14 -23.86 7.19
N THR A 359 17.66 -22.84 7.86
CA THR A 359 17.16 -22.38 9.16
C THR A 359 16.58 -20.99 8.97
N SER A 360 15.30 -20.80 9.32
CA SER A 360 14.66 -19.48 9.23
C SER A 360 13.93 -19.14 10.52
N SER A 361 14.20 -17.95 11.07
CA SER A 361 13.42 -17.36 12.14
C SER A 361 12.70 -16.09 11.68
N SER A 362 11.51 -16.26 11.12
CA SER A 362 10.69 -15.17 10.55
C SER A 362 9.20 -15.46 10.70
N ASP A 363 8.41 -14.39 10.82
CA ASP A 363 6.95 -14.41 10.81
C ASP A 363 6.38 -14.13 9.39
N GLN A 364 7.25 -13.95 8.38
CA GLN A 364 6.88 -13.77 6.98
C GLN A 364 6.83 -15.09 6.19
N LYS A 365 6.41 -14.99 4.93
CA LYS A 365 6.23 -16.13 4.03
C LYS A 365 7.56 -16.59 3.41
N HIS A 366 7.63 -17.90 3.20
CA HIS A 366 8.74 -18.58 2.56
C HIS A 366 8.24 -19.35 1.34
N ARG A 367 8.97 -19.26 0.22
CA ARG A 367 8.80 -20.12 -0.95
C ARG A 367 10.10 -20.86 -1.24
N ILE A 368 10.00 -22.16 -1.52
CA ILE A 368 11.12 -22.99 -1.96
C ILE A 368 10.68 -23.76 -3.20
N GLU A 369 11.45 -23.72 -4.29
CA GLU A 369 11.07 -24.38 -5.55
C GLU A 369 12.21 -25.00 -6.34
N GLY A 370 11.91 -26.12 -6.99
CA GLY A 370 12.73 -26.72 -8.05
C GLY A 370 13.86 -27.64 -7.58
N PHE A 371 14.01 -27.86 -6.27
CA PHE A 371 15.04 -28.75 -5.74
C PHE A 371 14.71 -30.22 -5.98
N ASP A 372 15.71 -30.95 -6.47
CA ASP A 372 15.72 -32.40 -6.70
C ASP A 372 17.07 -32.91 -6.18
N GLN A 373 17.06 -33.58 -5.02
CA GLN A 373 18.26 -33.95 -4.27
C GLN A 373 18.01 -35.06 -3.23
N GLU A 374 19.09 -35.69 -2.76
CA GLU A 374 19.00 -36.80 -1.80
C GLU A 374 18.51 -36.34 -0.41
N LYS A 375 19.04 -35.25 0.14
CA LYS A 375 18.77 -34.88 1.55
C LYS A 375 18.54 -33.40 1.71
N MET A 376 17.54 -33.02 2.50
CA MET A 376 17.29 -31.62 2.88
C MET A 376 16.75 -31.53 4.30
N SER A 377 17.25 -30.56 5.07
CA SER A 377 16.72 -30.21 6.38
C SER A 377 16.17 -28.79 6.40
N ILE A 378 14.96 -28.61 6.92
CA ILE A 378 14.32 -27.30 7.08
C ILE A 378 13.96 -27.13 8.54
N LEU A 379 14.44 -26.05 9.16
CA LEU A 379 14.08 -25.60 10.50
C LEU A 379 13.40 -24.24 10.40
N LEU A 380 12.13 -24.18 10.82
CA LEU A 380 11.35 -22.94 10.91
C LEU A 380 11.03 -22.65 12.36
N THR A 381 11.35 -21.43 12.81
CA THR A 381 10.97 -20.91 14.13
C THR A 381 10.24 -19.59 13.95
N GLY A 382 8.94 -19.54 14.23
CA GLY A 382 8.10 -18.35 14.03
C GLY A 382 6.74 -18.70 13.45
N GLU A 383 5.92 -17.67 13.20
CA GLU A 383 4.57 -17.85 12.64
C GLU A 383 4.54 -17.86 11.10
N GLY A 384 5.70 -17.78 10.44
CA GLY A 384 5.82 -17.65 8.98
C GLY A 384 5.40 -18.90 8.18
N ASP A 385 4.58 -18.69 7.14
CA ASP A 385 4.13 -19.79 6.26
C ASP A 385 5.26 -20.29 5.35
N LEU A 386 5.28 -21.59 5.05
CA LEU A 386 6.15 -22.21 4.04
C LEU A 386 5.34 -22.83 2.91
N ASN A 387 5.67 -22.47 1.67
CA ASN A 387 5.22 -23.17 0.46
C ASN A 387 6.44 -23.79 -0.25
N ALA A 388 6.49 -25.12 -0.34
CA ALA A 388 7.63 -25.84 -0.88
C ALA A 388 7.23 -26.78 -2.02
N TYR A 389 7.93 -26.66 -3.14
CA TYR A 389 7.75 -27.45 -4.38
C TYR A 389 9.08 -28.15 -4.70
N LEU A 390 9.23 -29.38 -4.24
CA LEU A 390 10.54 -30.05 -4.19
C LEU A 390 10.39 -31.57 -4.27
N ASP A 391 11.38 -32.22 -4.87
CA ASP A 391 11.48 -33.67 -4.99
C ASP A 391 12.72 -34.12 -4.19
N VAL A 392 12.55 -34.45 -2.92
CA VAL A 392 13.68 -34.74 -2.02
C VAL A 392 13.52 -36.14 -1.44
N GLU A 393 14.55 -36.98 -1.60
CA GLU A 393 14.51 -38.37 -1.13
C GLU A 393 14.32 -38.43 0.39
N ASP A 394 15.16 -37.76 1.17
CA ASP A 394 15.07 -37.67 2.63
C ASP A 394 14.88 -36.22 3.09
N LEU A 395 13.64 -35.85 3.37
CA LEU A 395 13.27 -34.51 3.85
C LEU A 395 13.01 -34.52 5.36
N SER A 396 13.69 -33.64 6.09
CA SER A 396 13.43 -33.39 7.51
C SER A 396 12.91 -31.98 7.73
N ILE A 397 11.74 -31.84 8.36
CA ILE A 397 11.16 -30.54 8.72
C ILE A 397 10.96 -30.45 10.23
N THR A 398 11.57 -29.44 10.83
CA THR A 398 11.32 -29.02 12.21
C THR A 398 10.60 -27.68 12.20
N ALA A 399 9.50 -27.57 12.93
CA ALA A 399 8.66 -26.38 12.93
C ALA A 399 8.16 -26.03 14.33
N GLU A 400 8.56 -24.85 14.81
CA GLU A 400 8.18 -24.31 16.12
C GLU A 400 7.34 -23.04 15.92
N GLU A 401 6.51 -22.69 16.91
CA GLU A 401 5.71 -21.46 16.91
C GLU A 401 4.59 -21.36 15.87
N ARG A 402 4.07 -22.52 15.43
CA ARG A 402 2.78 -22.69 14.72
C ARG A 402 2.71 -22.20 13.25
N PRO A 403 3.73 -22.40 12.40
CA PRO A 403 3.63 -22.05 10.98
C PRO A 403 2.58 -22.90 10.24
N GLU A 404 2.14 -22.43 9.07
CA GLU A 404 1.44 -23.26 8.08
C GLU A 404 2.43 -23.73 7.00
N ILE A 405 2.50 -25.04 6.78
CA ILE A 405 3.46 -25.68 5.86
C ILE A 405 2.69 -26.39 4.76
N ASN A 406 2.94 -26.00 3.51
CA ASN A 406 2.39 -26.61 2.31
C ASN A 406 3.51 -27.24 1.49
N LEU A 407 3.43 -28.57 1.28
CA LEU A 407 4.40 -29.32 0.49
C LEU A 407 3.77 -29.93 -0.75
N THR A 408 4.49 -29.88 -1.87
CA THR A 408 4.15 -30.53 -3.13
C THR A 408 5.41 -31.16 -3.74
N GLY A 409 5.29 -32.39 -4.22
CA GLY A 409 6.40 -33.14 -4.84
C GLY A 409 6.43 -34.60 -4.43
N VAL A 410 7.62 -35.21 -4.45
CA VAL A 410 7.82 -36.62 -4.06
C VAL A 410 9.07 -36.82 -3.22
N GLY A 411 9.09 -37.87 -2.40
CA GLY A 411 10.26 -38.29 -1.65
C GLY A 411 10.22 -39.75 -1.24
N ASN A 412 11.30 -40.25 -0.66
CA ASN A 412 11.36 -41.58 -0.06
C ASN A 412 10.91 -41.51 1.41
N GLN A 413 11.51 -40.61 2.20
CA GLN A 413 11.24 -40.42 3.61
C GLN A 413 10.95 -38.96 3.95
N LEU A 414 9.88 -38.72 4.71
CA LEU A 414 9.59 -37.43 5.34
C LEU A 414 9.64 -37.56 6.86
N THR A 415 10.48 -36.76 7.52
CA THR A 415 10.57 -36.65 8.97
C THR A 415 9.98 -35.33 9.43
N ILE A 416 9.03 -35.37 10.37
CA ILE A 416 8.38 -34.17 10.91
C ILE A 416 8.57 -34.08 12.43
N ASP A 417 9.14 -32.95 12.86
CA ASP A 417 9.23 -32.52 14.24
C ASP A 417 8.54 -31.15 14.41
N ALA A 418 7.22 -31.17 14.54
CA ALA A 418 6.42 -29.95 14.58
C ALA A 418 5.56 -29.87 15.84
N ASP A 419 5.30 -28.64 16.29
CA ASP A 419 4.40 -28.36 17.39
C ASP A 419 2.94 -28.77 17.08
N TYR A 420 2.17 -29.01 18.14
CA TYR A 420 0.78 -29.48 18.00
C TYR A 420 -0.11 -28.53 17.19
N TYR A 421 0.18 -27.23 17.20
CA TYR A 421 -0.65 -26.22 16.53
C TYR A 421 -0.24 -25.93 15.08
N THR A 422 0.89 -26.45 14.61
CA THR A 422 1.33 -26.36 13.21
C THR A 422 0.28 -26.97 12.29
N VAL A 423 -0.02 -26.28 11.19
CA VAL A 423 -0.87 -26.80 10.12
C VAL A 423 0.04 -27.36 9.03
N PHE A 424 -0.09 -28.65 8.72
CA PHE A 424 0.80 -29.32 7.78
C PHE A 424 0.01 -29.92 6.63
N ASN A 425 0.15 -29.37 5.43
CA ASN A 425 -0.56 -29.78 4.22
C ASN A 425 0.43 -30.38 3.22
N ALA A 426 0.57 -31.69 3.26
CA ALA A 426 1.42 -32.49 2.37
C ALA A 426 0.59 -33.57 1.64
N GLU A 427 -0.66 -33.24 1.27
CA GLU A 427 -1.51 -34.16 0.49
C GLU A 427 -1.03 -34.32 -0.96
N ASN A 428 -0.24 -33.36 -1.44
CA ASN A 428 0.40 -33.37 -2.75
C ASN A 428 1.90 -33.67 -2.68
N TYR A 429 2.41 -34.09 -1.51
CA TYR A 429 3.78 -34.56 -1.33
C TYR A 429 3.74 -36.04 -0.99
N GLU A 430 4.15 -36.89 -1.94
CA GLU A 430 4.04 -38.35 -1.79
C GLU A 430 5.33 -38.96 -1.26
N VAL A 431 5.25 -39.72 -0.16
CA VAL A 431 6.40 -40.44 0.41
C VAL A 431 6.17 -41.94 0.59
N GLU A 432 7.25 -42.70 0.58
CA GLU A 432 7.23 -44.12 0.95
C GLU A 432 7.09 -44.27 2.47
N GLU A 433 7.86 -43.50 3.24
CA GLU A 433 7.87 -43.51 4.70
C GLU A 433 7.64 -42.11 5.31
N LEU A 434 6.82 -42.04 6.36
CA LEU A 434 6.63 -40.86 7.19
C LEU A 434 7.05 -41.14 8.63
N ARG A 435 7.96 -40.33 9.18
CA ARG A 435 8.39 -40.37 10.59
C ARG A 435 7.90 -39.14 11.35
N LEU A 436 7.13 -39.35 12.41
CA LEU A 436 6.60 -38.29 13.27
C LEU A 436 7.24 -38.31 14.66
N LYS A 437 7.98 -37.26 15.00
CA LYS A 437 8.64 -37.14 16.31
C LYS A 437 7.73 -36.62 17.42
N LYS A 438 6.74 -35.80 17.07
CA LYS A 438 5.76 -35.20 17.99
C LYS A 438 4.33 -35.45 17.52
N LYS A 439 3.37 -35.26 18.43
CA LYS A 439 1.94 -35.34 18.10
C LYS A 439 1.53 -34.09 17.33
N MET A 440 1.12 -34.27 16.07
CA MET A 440 0.60 -33.18 15.25
C MET A 440 -0.89 -32.94 15.48
N GLY A 441 -1.33 -31.68 15.49
CA GLY A 441 -2.75 -31.33 15.60
C GLY A 441 -3.48 -31.50 14.28
N LYS A 442 -3.22 -30.63 13.30
CA LYS A 442 -3.85 -30.66 11.97
C LYS A 442 -2.81 -30.99 10.91
N ALA A 443 -2.91 -32.18 10.31
CA ALA A 443 -2.01 -32.59 9.24
C ALA A 443 -2.79 -33.32 8.14
N LYS A 444 -2.35 -33.14 6.90
CA LYS A 444 -2.76 -33.93 5.74
C LYS A 444 -1.49 -34.46 5.08
N VAL A 445 -1.37 -35.77 4.91
CA VAL A 445 -0.15 -36.39 4.38
C VAL A 445 -0.50 -37.50 3.39
N LYS A 446 0.34 -37.73 2.38
CA LYS A 446 0.21 -38.84 1.44
C LYS A 446 1.37 -39.82 1.60
N VAL A 447 1.08 -41.03 2.06
CA VAL A 447 2.10 -42.03 2.43
C VAL A 447 1.76 -43.38 1.82
N LYS A 448 2.74 -44.02 1.18
CA LYS A 448 2.54 -45.29 0.47
C LYS A 448 2.73 -46.53 1.31
N LYS A 449 3.82 -46.62 2.08
CA LYS A 449 4.21 -47.87 2.75
C LYS A 449 4.08 -47.80 4.25
N LEU A 450 4.65 -46.78 4.88
CA LEU A 450 4.95 -46.85 6.31
C LEU A 450 4.79 -45.51 7.03
N ILE A 451 4.11 -45.52 8.17
CA ILE A 451 4.08 -44.41 9.14
C ILE A 451 4.68 -44.89 10.46
N ARG A 452 5.73 -44.23 10.92
CA ARG A 452 6.32 -44.41 12.25
C ARG A 452 6.07 -43.16 13.09
N SER A 453 5.43 -43.31 14.24
CA SER A 453 5.11 -42.17 15.10
C SER A 453 5.49 -42.44 16.55
N LEU A 454 6.24 -41.51 17.16
CA LEU A 454 6.56 -41.56 18.60
C LEU A 454 5.33 -41.43 19.49
N THR A 455 4.24 -40.90 18.95
CA THR A 455 2.98 -40.64 19.66
C THR A 455 1.79 -41.25 18.94
N GLN A 456 0.63 -41.32 19.60
CA GLN A 456 -0.61 -41.65 18.93
C GLN A 456 -0.97 -40.57 17.90
N LEU A 457 -1.42 -40.98 16.72
CA LEU A 457 -1.89 -40.07 15.68
C LEU A 457 -3.11 -39.26 16.18
N SER A 458 -3.22 -38.02 15.72
CA SER A 458 -4.37 -37.15 16.03
C SER A 458 -5.58 -37.52 15.17
N GLU A 459 -6.78 -37.43 15.73
CA GLU A 459 -8.05 -37.60 14.99
C GLU A 459 -8.22 -36.58 13.85
N ARG A 460 -7.49 -35.46 13.93
CA ARG A 460 -7.53 -34.38 12.94
C ARG A 460 -6.44 -34.53 11.86
N MET A 461 -5.65 -35.59 11.93
CA MET A 461 -4.70 -35.96 10.90
C MET A 461 -5.41 -36.79 9.82
N LYS A 462 -5.25 -36.39 8.56
CA LYS A 462 -5.73 -37.13 7.39
C LYS A 462 -4.56 -37.78 6.68
N VAL A 463 -4.61 -39.11 6.56
CA VAL A 463 -3.62 -39.90 5.82
C VAL A 463 -4.26 -40.34 4.52
N TYR A 464 -3.61 -40.04 3.41
CA TYR A 464 -3.95 -40.54 2.08
C TYR A 464 -2.99 -41.67 1.70
N GLY A 465 -3.54 -42.79 1.22
CA GLY A 465 -2.80 -44.04 0.99
C GLY A 465 -3.27 -45.14 1.96
N ASP A 466 -2.58 -46.28 1.94
CA ASP A 466 -2.85 -47.42 2.82
C ASP A 466 -1.56 -47.92 3.50
N PRO A 467 -0.88 -47.08 4.30
CA PRO A 467 0.40 -47.44 4.91
C PRO A 467 0.21 -48.30 6.17
N GLU A 468 1.21 -49.12 6.48
CA GLU A 468 1.35 -49.73 7.80
C GLU A 468 1.68 -48.66 8.85
N ILE A 469 1.03 -48.71 10.02
CA ILE A 469 1.17 -47.68 11.06
C ILE A 469 1.73 -48.27 12.34
N PHE A 470 2.90 -47.78 12.77
CA PHE A 470 3.55 -48.12 14.03
C PHE A 470 3.57 -46.90 14.96
N THR A 471 3.03 -47.04 16.17
CA THR A 471 2.97 -45.95 17.16
C THR A 471 3.56 -46.34 18.50
N GLY A 472 4.23 -45.39 19.16
CA GLY A 472 4.73 -45.52 20.52
C GLY A 472 6.23 -45.80 20.62
N LYS A 473 6.79 -45.48 21.80
CA LYS A 473 8.24 -45.46 22.05
C LYS A 473 8.95 -46.81 21.85
N GLU A 474 8.26 -47.93 22.08
CA GLU A 474 8.86 -49.26 21.95
C GLU A 474 9.15 -49.64 20.49
N HIS A 475 8.40 -49.08 19.53
CA HIS A 475 8.65 -49.30 18.11
C HIS A 475 9.78 -48.39 17.56
N TRP A 476 10.08 -47.28 18.23
CA TRP A 476 11.16 -46.37 17.87
C TRP A 476 12.53 -46.82 18.40
N LYS A 477 12.58 -47.54 19.54
CA LYS A 477 13.82 -48.12 20.06
C LYS A 477 14.44 -49.14 19.11
N ILE A 478 13.62 -49.83 18.31
CA ILE A 478 14.06 -50.80 17.31
C ILE A 478 14.82 -50.08 16.19
N ASP A 479 14.36 -48.90 15.76
CA ASP A 479 15.03 -48.08 14.74
C ASP A 479 16.32 -47.44 15.28
N LEU A 480 16.36 -46.97 16.54
CA LEU A 480 17.62 -46.47 17.13
C LEU A 480 18.68 -47.56 17.29
N GLN A 481 18.26 -48.81 17.54
CA GLN A 481 19.17 -49.96 17.61
C GLN A 481 19.61 -50.42 16.22
N GLN A 482 18.76 -50.35 15.20
CA GLN A 482 19.13 -50.61 13.81
C GLN A 482 20.03 -49.51 13.23
N GLU A 483 19.73 -48.23 13.44
CA GLU A 483 20.58 -47.12 13.01
C GLU A 483 21.96 -47.16 13.71
N SER A 484 22.01 -47.50 15.01
CA SER A 484 23.30 -47.70 15.70
C SER A 484 24.06 -48.94 15.20
N ALA A 485 23.35 -50.02 14.85
CA ALA A 485 23.97 -51.24 14.34
C ALA A 485 24.45 -51.08 12.89
N GLU A 486 23.74 -50.33 12.04
CA GLU A 486 24.14 -50.00 10.68
C GLU A 486 25.34 -49.04 10.66
N GLN A 487 25.39 -48.08 11.59
CA GLN A 487 26.60 -47.26 11.81
C GLN A 487 27.79 -48.11 12.27
N GLU A 488 27.59 -49.04 13.21
CA GLU A 488 28.65 -49.94 13.70
C GLU A 488 29.12 -50.94 12.61
N ILE A 489 28.24 -51.36 11.71
CA ILE A 489 28.59 -52.19 10.54
C ILE A 489 29.37 -51.38 9.50
N MET A 490 28.94 -50.16 9.16
CA MET A 490 29.68 -49.30 8.23
C MET A 490 31.05 -48.86 8.78
N GLU A 491 31.15 -48.62 10.09
CA GLU A 491 32.42 -48.30 10.74
C GLU A 491 33.38 -49.51 10.73
N ASN A 492 32.87 -50.72 10.90
CA ASN A 492 33.66 -51.96 10.80
C ASN A 492 34.06 -52.33 9.36
N GLU A 493 33.21 -52.07 8.37
CA GLU A 493 33.54 -52.25 6.94
C GLU A 493 34.59 -51.22 6.49
N ALA A 494 34.50 -49.97 6.92
CA ALA A 494 35.51 -48.94 6.66
C ALA A 494 36.87 -49.28 7.31
N VAL A 495 36.87 -49.93 8.48
CA VAL A 495 38.08 -50.43 9.13
C VAL A 495 38.67 -51.65 8.40
N GLN A 496 37.83 -52.53 7.83
CA GLN A 496 38.30 -53.66 7.01
C GLN A 496 38.87 -53.24 5.66
N ASP A 497 38.26 -52.25 4.99
CA ASP A 497 38.78 -51.69 3.75
C ASP A 497 40.06 -50.90 3.99
N GLY A 498 40.14 -50.12 5.07
CA GLY A 498 41.38 -49.45 5.49
C GLY A 498 42.51 -50.42 5.87
N ALA A 499 42.19 -51.59 6.45
CA ALA A 499 43.17 -52.64 6.75
C ALA A 499 43.64 -53.39 5.50
N ASN A 500 42.78 -53.56 4.49
CA ASN A 500 43.15 -54.14 3.19
C ASN A 500 44.00 -53.17 2.35
N GLU A 501 43.73 -51.86 2.40
CA GLU A 501 44.58 -50.85 1.76
C GLU A 501 45.95 -50.70 2.47
N ALA A 502 46.01 -50.80 3.80
CA ALA A 502 47.27 -50.80 4.54
C ALA A 502 48.13 -52.05 4.25
N SER A 503 47.52 -53.22 4.09
CA SER A 503 48.17 -54.48 3.68
C SER A 503 48.76 -54.42 2.26
N GLN A 504 48.10 -53.70 1.34
CA GLN A 504 48.60 -53.47 -0.02
C GLN A 504 49.71 -52.41 -0.08
N ASN A 505 49.74 -51.45 0.86
CA ASN A 505 50.82 -50.46 0.95
C ASN A 505 52.08 -50.99 1.65
N GLU A 506 51.96 -51.89 2.64
CA GLU A 506 53.14 -52.51 3.28
C GLU A 506 53.87 -53.49 2.34
N THR A 507 53.18 -54.11 1.37
CA THR A 507 53.82 -54.93 0.33
C THR A 507 54.44 -54.11 -0.81
N GLY A 508 54.12 -52.81 -0.91
CA GLY A 508 54.73 -51.88 -1.87
C GLY A 508 56.00 -51.18 -1.38
N GLN A 509 56.18 -51.02 -0.06
CA GLN A 509 57.33 -50.31 0.52
C GLN A 509 58.56 -51.18 0.83
N GLU A 510 58.47 -52.51 0.73
CA GLU A 510 59.67 -53.38 0.76
C GLU A 510 60.39 -53.49 -0.59
N GLY A 511 59.84 -52.90 -1.67
CA GLY A 511 60.44 -52.94 -3.02
C GLY A 511 61.39 -51.79 -3.39
N GLU A 512 61.42 -50.68 -2.63
CA GLU A 512 62.15 -49.46 -3.02
C GLU A 512 63.35 -49.10 -2.12
N SER A 513 63.73 -49.94 -1.15
CA SER A 513 64.93 -49.69 -0.32
C SER A 513 66.23 -50.35 -0.82
N GLU A 514 66.22 -51.09 -1.93
CA GLU A 514 67.41 -51.72 -2.51
C GLU A 514 68.05 -50.97 -3.71
N ALA A 515 67.58 -49.76 -4.07
CA ALA A 515 68.06 -49.06 -5.27
C ALA A 515 68.84 -47.74 -5.04
N ALA A 516 69.27 -47.43 -3.81
CA ALA A 516 69.99 -46.18 -3.52
C ALA A 516 71.25 -46.39 -2.66
N GLN A 517 72.15 -47.25 -3.12
CA GLN A 517 73.57 -47.23 -2.75
C GLN A 517 74.42 -47.44 -3.99
N ASN A 518 74.57 -46.39 -4.79
CA ASN A 518 75.77 -46.20 -5.60
C ASN A 518 75.91 -44.72 -5.97
N GLU A 519 77.16 -44.29 -6.10
CA GLU A 519 77.62 -42.94 -6.48
C GLU A 519 77.78 -41.93 -5.35
N SER A 520 78.88 -42.14 -4.62
CA SER A 520 79.74 -41.06 -4.15
C SER A 520 80.58 -40.48 -5.30
N ASP A 521 81.05 -39.26 -5.08
CA ASP A 521 82.26 -38.64 -5.63
C ASP A 521 82.14 -37.92 -6.99
N THR A 522 82.01 -36.59 -6.93
CA THR A 522 83.13 -35.70 -7.31
C THR A 522 82.92 -34.25 -6.85
N GLU A 523 83.97 -33.71 -6.21
CA GLU A 523 84.53 -32.34 -6.23
C GLU A 523 83.70 -31.22 -6.91
N GLY A 524 83.58 -30.00 -6.42
CA GLY A 524 84.46 -29.20 -5.57
C GLY A 524 84.50 -27.75 -6.11
N LYS A 525 84.32 -26.77 -5.21
CA LYS A 525 84.79 -25.36 -5.24
C LYS A 525 84.56 -24.47 -6.50
N SER A 526 83.88 -23.34 -6.29
CA SER A 526 84.36 -21.94 -6.44
C SER A 526 83.15 -20.99 -6.49
N GLU A 527 82.99 -20.12 -5.50
CA GLU A 527 83.35 -18.68 -5.51
C GLU A 527 82.55 -17.78 -6.48
N ALA A 528 81.69 -16.98 -5.85
CA ALA A 528 81.60 -15.52 -5.94
C ALA A 528 81.26 -14.78 -7.25
N SER A 529 80.32 -13.84 -7.04
CA SER A 529 80.28 -12.45 -7.54
C SER A 529 79.39 -12.08 -8.75
N GLN A 530 78.40 -11.24 -8.41
CA GLN A 530 78.01 -9.96 -9.03
C GLN A 530 77.68 -9.88 -10.53
N SER A 531 76.46 -9.42 -10.83
CA SER A 531 76.10 -8.17 -11.56
C SER A 531 74.69 -8.34 -12.15
N GLU A 532 73.72 -7.53 -11.72
CA GLU A 532 73.33 -6.25 -12.35
C GLU A 532 72.69 -6.41 -13.75
N ASN A 533 71.38 -6.09 -13.80
CA ASN A 533 70.81 -4.99 -14.61
C ASN A 533 69.74 -5.32 -15.67
N SER A 534 68.88 -4.30 -15.86
CA SER A 534 67.88 -4.02 -16.89
C SER A 534 66.52 -4.72 -16.73
N GLN A 535 65.44 -3.97 -16.41
CA GLN A 535 64.62 -3.12 -17.30
C GLN A 535 63.99 -3.96 -18.44
N GLY A 536 62.70 -3.91 -18.74
CA GLY A 536 61.61 -3.00 -18.41
C GLY A 536 60.57 -3.08 -19.55
N GLY A 537 59.34 -2.62 -19.27
CA GLY A 537 58.26 -2.42 -20.24
C GLY A 537 57.36 -3.64 -20.43
N ASN A 538 56.02 -3.54 -20.34
CA ASN A 538 55.12 -2.39 -20.29
C ASN A 538 53.82 -2.81 -19.61
#